data_AF-A0A520EY57-F1
#
_entry.id   AF-A0A520EY57-F1
#
_cell.length_a   1.000
_cell.length_b   1.000
_cell.length_c   1.000
_cell.angle_alpha   90.00
_cell.angle_beta   90.00
_cell.angle_gamma   90.00
#
_symmetry.space_group_name_H-M   'P 1'
#
loop_
_entity.id
_entity.type
_entity.pdbx_description
1 polymer ?
#
loop_
_entity_poly.entity_id
_entity_poly.type
_entity_poly.pdbx_seq_one_letter_code
_entity_poly.pdbx_strand_id
1 'polypeptide(L)' 'MTRTPSIVDRLRTEPEARIPFSVEFSPPRDEAAEARLWRAVREFEQLQPAFVSMTYGAGGSTRDRTVRVTGQI' A
#
# COMPACT_ATOMS: atom_id res chain seq x y z
N MET A 1 -7.73 8.59 -22.47
CA MET A 1 -7.00 7.71 -21.53
C MET A 1 -6.90 8.46 -20.21
N THR A 2 -7.56 7.99 -19.15
CA THR A 2 -7.50 8.64 -17.83
C THR A 2 -6.18 8.26 -17.18
N ARG A 3 -5.28 9.24 -16.99
CA ARG A 3 -4.00 9.02 -16.32
C ARG A 3 -4.27 8.75 -14.84
N THR A 4 -3.70 7.67 -14.30
CA THR A 4 -3.69 7.45 -12.84
C THR A 4 -3.03 8.67 -12.18
N PRO A 5 -3.72 9.37 -11.27
CA PRO A 5 -3.16 10.53 -10.59
C PRO A 5 -1.91 10.11 -9.79
N SER A 6 -0.90 10.97 -9.76
CA SER A 6 0.30 10.72 -8.96
C SER A 6 0.01 10.87 -7.46
N ILE A 7 0.92 10.40 -6.61
CA ILE A 7 0.85 10.64 -5.16
C ILE A 7 0.81 12.14 -4.87
N VAL A 8 1.58 12.94 -5.62
CA VAL A 8 1.60 14.40 -5.46
C VAL A 8 0.25 15.01 -5.81
N ASP A 9 -0.42 14.52 -6.85
CA ASP A 9 -1.76 14.99 -7.23
C ASP A 9 -2.74 14.65 -6.10
N ARG A 10 -2.78 13.39 -5.65
CA ARG A 10 -3.63 12.92 -4.54
C ARG A 10 -3.49 13.79 -3.30
N LEU A 11 -2.27 14.03 -2.84
CA LEU A 11 -2.00 14.83 -1.63
C LEU A 11 -2.39 16.31 -1.75
N ARG A 12 -2.44 16.85 -2.98
CA ARG A 12 -2.81 18.25 -3.23
C ARG A 12 -4.30 18.46 -3.49
N THR A 13 -5.01 17.42 -3.92
CA THR A 13 -6.43 17.49 -4.31
C THR A 13 -7.40 17.03 -3.24
N GLU A 14 -6.92 16.51 -2.10
CA GLU A 14 -7.83 16.16 -1.00
C GLU A 14 -8.62 17.41 -0.55
N PRO A 15 -9.95 17.33 -0.41
CA PRO A 15 -10.76 18.46 0.01
C PRO A 15 -10.31 18.95 1.40
N GLU A 16 -10.34 20.27 1.61
CA GLU A 16 -9.81 20.97 2.80
C GLU A 16 -10.28 20.41 4.15
N ALA A 17 -11.38 19.64 4.16
CA ALA A 17 -11.95 19.00 5.34
C ALA A 17 -11.26 17.68 5.77
N ARG A 18 -10.36 17.10 4.96
CA ARG A 18 -9.75 15.79 5.26
C ARG A 18 -8.23 15.83 5.22
N ILE A 19 -7.60 15.49 6.34
CA ILE A 19 -6.15 15.33 6.41
C ILE A 19 -5.78 14.04 5.65
N PRO A 20 -4.94 14.10 4.60
CA PRO A 20 -4.49 12.90 3.89
C PRO A 20 -3.69 12.00 4.82
N PHE A 21 -3.89 10.70 4.69
CA PHE A 21 -3.08 9.69 5.39
C PHE A 21 -2.62 8.60 4.42
N SER A 22 -1.62 7.84 4.85
CA SER A 22 -1.08 6.69 4.13
C SER A 22 -0.93 5.51 5.09
N VAL A 23 -0.80 4.31 4.53
CA VAL A 23 -0.62 3.07 5.29
C VAL A 23 0.64 2.38 4.78
N GLU A 24 1.50 1.95 5.70
CA GLU A 24 2.69 1.16 5.39
C GLU A 24 2.49 -0.29 5.84
N PHE A 25 2.77 -1.22 4.93
CA PHE A 25 2.74 -2.66 5.19
C PHE A 25 4.14 -3.25 5.27
N SER A 26 4.26 -4.38 5.97
CA SER A 26 5.46 -5.21 5.98
C SER A 26 5.25 -6.46 5.12
N PRO A 27 6.27 -6.92 4.38
CA PRO A 27 6.14 -8.09 3.52
C PRO A 27 5.83 -9.33 4.37
N PRO A 28 4.81 -10.13 3.99
CA PRO A 28 4.39 -11.28 4.78
C PRO A 28 5.47 -12.38 4.71
N ARG A 29 5.75 -13.03 5.84
CA ARG A 29 6.76 -14.10 5.91
C ARG A 29 6.21 -15.51 5.64
N ASP A 30 4.89 -15.67 5.70
CA ASP A 30 4.15 -16.94 5.50
C ASP A 30 2.74 -16.68 4.94
N GLU A 31 1.99 -17.74 4.66
CA GLU A 31 0.61 -17.67 4.10
C GLU A 31 -0.39 -17.06 5.09
N ALA A 32 -0.25 -17.34 6.39
CA ALA A 32 -1.12 -16.78 7.41
C ALA A 32 -0.94 -15.25 7.52
N ALA A 33 0.29 -14.76 7.39
CA ALA A 33 0.63 -13.35 7.32
C ALA A 33 0.12 -12.70 6.03
N GLU A 34 0.14 -13.41 4.90
CA GLU A 34 -0.42 -12.94 3.64
C GLU A 34 -1.95 -12.76 3.75
N ALA A 35 -2.66 -13.72 4.35
CA ALA A 35 -4.10 -13.59 4.60
C ALA A 35 -4.42 -12.39 5.52
N ARG A 36 -3.61 -12.17 6.57
CA ARG A 36 -3.75 -10.98 7.44
C ARG A 36 -3.48 -9.68 6.70
N LEU A 37 -2.47 -9.64 5.84
CA LEU A 37 -2.17 -8.47 5.00
C LEU A 37 -3.37 -8.13 4.12
N TRP A 38 -3.92 -9.10 3.39
CA TRP A 38 -5.06 -8.86 2.51
C TRP A 38 -6.30 -8.38 3.26
N ARG A 39 -6.54 -8.91 4.46
CA ARG A 39 -7.61 -8.39 5.32
C ARG A 39 -7.38 -6.93 5.69
N ALA A 40 -6.18 -6.58 6.16
CA ALA A 40 -5.85 -5.20 6.52
C ALA A 40 -5.96 -4.25 5.32
N VAL A 41 -5.50 -4.66 4.13
CA VAL A 41 -5.64 -3.89 2.89
C VAL A 41 -7.11 -3.56 2.63
N ARG A 42 -8.03 -4.53 2.74
CA ARG A 42 -9.46 -4.31 2.53
C ARG A 42 -10.08 -3.37 3.57
N GLU A 43 -9.66 -3.47 4.82
CA GLU A 43 -10.12 -2.58 5.89
C GLU A 43 -9.66 -1.13 5.64
N PHE A 44 -8.40 -0.92 5.25
CA PHE A 44 -7.88 0.43 4.97
C PHE A 44 -8.36 1.01 3.64
N GLU A 45 -8.61 0.19 2.62
CA GLU A 45 -9.15 0.62 1.31
C GLU A 45 -10.45 1.44 1.48
N GLN A 46 -11.33 1.02 2.40
CA GLN A 46 -12.58 1.72 2.71
C GLN A 46 -12.37 3.11 3.33
N LEU A 47 -11.21 3.34 3.95
CA LEU A 47 -10.85 4.63 4.52
C LEU A 47 -10.23 5.59 3.50
N GLN A 48 -10.02 5.16 2.25
CA GLN A 48 -9.44 5.96 1.17
C GLN A 48 -8.09 6.63 1.54
N PRO A 49 -7.04 5.84 1.83
CA PRO A 49 -5.70 6.39 1.97
C PRO A 49 -5.25 7.05 0.67
N ALA A 50 -4.43 8.09 0.77
CA ALA A 50 -3.87 8.78 -0.40
C ALA A 50 -2.94 7.86 -1.20
N PHE A 51 -2.21 6.98 -0.50
CA PHE A 51 -1.37 5.92 -1.05
C PHE A 51 -1.06 4.87 0.02
N VAL A 52 -0.52 3.72 -0.41
CA VAL A 52 0.04 2.69 0.48
C VAL A 52 1.50 2.43 0.13
N SER A 53 2.31 2.06 1.11
CA SER A 53 3.69 1.62 0.91
C SER A 53 3.89 0.20 1.43
N MET A 54 4.92 -0.46 0.91
CA MET A 54 5.41 -1.75 1.39
C MET A 54 6.87 -1.58 1.74
N THR A 55 7.27 -1.93 2.96
CA THR A 55 8.68 -1.88 3.34
C THR A 55 9.52 -2.84 2.49
N TYR A 56 10.79 -2.49 2.30
CA TYR A 56 11.77 -3.36 1.66
C TYR A 56 12.82 -3.75 2.69
N GLY A 57 12.87 -5.03 3.06
CA GLY A 57 13.78 -5.53 4.09
C GLY A 57 15.26 -5.38 3.70
N ALA A 58 16.07 -4.85 4.62
CA ALA A 58 17.53 -4.82 4.48
C ALA A 58 18.07 -6.27 4.52
N GLY A 59 18.48 -6.82 3.37
CA GLY A 59 19.08 -8.16 3.30
C GLY A 59 18.64 -9.03 2.12
N GLY A 60 17.68 -8.62 1.30
CA GLY A 60 17.39 -9.27 0.01
C GLY A 60 16.83 -10.70 0.06
N SER A 61 16.68 -11.32 1.23
CA SER A 61 16.08 -12.67 1.38
C SER A 61 14.58 -12.73 1.07
N THR A 62 13.96 -11.57 0.80
CA THR A 62 12.54 -11.39 0.46
C THR A 62 12.32 -10.76 -0.92
N ARG A 63 13.37 -10.63 -1.74
CA ARG A 63 13.34 -9.90 -3.03
C ARG A 63 12.26 -10.42 -3.99
N ASP A 64 12.16 -11.74 -4.17
CA ASP A 64 11.16 -12.33 -5.07
C ASP A 64 9.73 -12.19 -4.54
N ARG A 65 9.55 -12.22 -3.21
CA ARG A 65 8.24 -12.07 -2.57
C ARG A 65 7.74 -10.62 -2.59
N THR A 66 8.63 -9.64 -2.42
CA THR A 66 8.27 -8.22 -2.51
C THR A 66 7.85 -7.83 -3.93
N VAL A 67 8.54 -8.30 -4.96
CA VAL A 67 8.16 -8.02 -6.36
C VAL A 67 6.77 -8.60 -6.68
N ARG A 68 6.47 -9.81 -6.20
CA ARG A 68 5.17 -10.45 -6.44
C ARG A 68 4.00 -9.72 -5.77
N VAL A 69 4.18 -9.25 -4.53
CA VAL A 69 3.12 -8.57 -3.76
C VAL A 69 2.88 -7.15 -4.29
N THR A 70 3.94 -6.40 -4.62
CA THR A 70 3.79 -5.03 -5.15
C THR A 70 3.13 -5.00 -6.53
N GLY A 71 3.24 -6.06 -7.34
CA GLY A 71 2.58 -6.13 -8.65
C GLY A 71 1.06 -6.39 -8.59
N GLN A 72 0.51 -6.68 -7.41
CA GLN A 72 -0.92 -7.00 -7.21
C GLN A 72 -1.69 -5.95 -6.40
N ILE A 73 -1.00 -4.89 -5.97
CA ILE A 73 -1.57 -3.72 -5.27
C ILE A 73 -1.62 -2.56 -6.26
#